data_AF-W7DRB3-F1
#
_entry.id   AF-W7DRB3-F1
#
_cell.length_a   1.000
_cell.length_b   1.000
_cell.length_c   1.000
_cell.angle_alpha   90.00
_cell.angle_beta   90.00
_cell.angle_gamma   90.00
#
_symmetry.space_group_name_H-M   'P 1'
#
loop_
_entity.id
_entity.type
_entity.pdbx_description
1 polymer ?
#
loop_
_entity_poly.entity_id
_entity_poly.type
_entity_poly.pdbx_seq_one_letter_code
_entity_poly.pdbx_strand_id
1 'polypeptide(L)'
;MKKIHFLKSNGLRISAFVPGDAEKRQPLFAGLPTLEKHRNKSPYGAALELIDACVDDVYLGDPAFDTSHLDFWRELALNQTVSLQAHLCTETDPEIRLHLINGDQNRMDEARDFVRLENSRLELGHLENAPKNTTARPIGAITIDNQNYGRYAGEINIVKTPLEANENVNVVGFINGAYMDCLPFISGGQKVKLRFC
;
A
#
# COMPACT_ATOMS: atom_id res chain seq x y z
N MET A 1 11.23 0.01 -19.32
CA MET A 1 10.02 0.11 -20.17
C MET A 1 10.22 -0.35 -21.61
N LYS A 2 11.14 0.20 -22.43
CA LYS A 2 11.30 -0.20 -23.85
C LYS A 2 11.42 -1.72 -24.09
N LYS A 3 12.25 -2.40 -23.28
CA LYS A 3 12.44 -3.86 -23.38
C LYS A 3 11.19 -4.65 -22.99
N ILE A 4 10.45 -4.19 -21.98
CA ILE A 4 9.19 -4.82 -21.56
C ILE A 4 8.18 -4.75 -22.70
N HIS A 5 7.99 -3.56 -23.27
CA HIS A 5 7.06 -3.37 -24.39
C HIS A 5 7.40 -4.26 -25.59
N PHE A 6 8.69 -4.33 -25.96
CA PHE A 6 9.16 -5.21 -27.04
C PHE A 6 8.87 -6.69 -26.76
N LEU A 7 9.15 -7.19 -25.56
CA LEU A 7 8.88 -8.59 -25.23
C LEU A 7 7.38 -8.90 -25.25
N LYS A 8 6.55 -8.01 -24.67
CA LYS A 8 5.09 -8.13 -24.69
C LYS A 8 4.51 -8.09 -26.11
N SER A 9 4.99 -7.19 -26.97
CA SER A 9 4.52 -7.10 -28.35
C SER A 9 4.83 -8.35 -29.17
N ASN A 10 5.77 -9.17 -28.72
CA ASN A 10 6.12 -10.46 -29.33
C ASN A 10 5.47 -11.66 -28.60
N GLY A 11 4.51 -11.42 -27.69
CA GLY A 11 3.80 -12.47 -26.96
C GLY A 11 4.66 -13.22 -25.94
N LEU A 12 5.79 -12.66 -25.52
CA LEU A 12 6.69 -13.29 -24.56
C LEU A 12 6.31 -12.92 -23.12
N ARG A 13 6.39 -13.92 -22.23
CA ARG A 13 6.32 -13.70 -20.78
C ARG A 13 7.59 -13.03 -20.28
N ILE A 14 7.43 -12.19 -19.26
CA ILE A 14 8.52 -11.41 -18.68
C ILE A 14 8.62 -11.75 -17.20
N SER A 15 9.81 -12.17 -16.80
CA SER A 15 10.15 -12.36 -15.39
C SER A 15 11.19 -11.33 -14.95
N ALA A 16 11.09 -10.89 -13.70
CA ALA A 16 12.07 -10.00 -13.08
C ALA A 16 12.26 -10.32 -11.60
N PHE A 17 13.35 -9.82 -11.04
CA PHE A 17 13.76 -10.05 -9.66
C PHE A 17 13.63 -8.78 -8.82
N VAL A 18 13.14 -8.96 -7.60
CA VAL A 18 13.24 -8.00 -6.49
C VAL A 18 14.30 -8.49 -5.49
N PRO A 19 14.96 -7.61 -4.72
CA PRO A 19 15.87 -8.08 -3.69
C PRO A 19 15.08 -8.84 -2.60
N GLY A 20 15.73 -9.67 -1.80
CA GLY A 20 15.15 -10.13 -0.53
C GLY A 20 15.28 -9.05 0.55
N ASP A 21 14.79 -9.30 1.75
CA ASP A 21 14.90 -8.40 2.91
C ASP A 21 15.47 -9.08 4.17
N ALA A 22 15.85 -10.36 4.06
CA ALA A 22 16.58 -11.10 5.08
C ALA A 22 18.02 -11.38 4.61
N GLU A 23 18.44 -12.64 4.59
CA GLU A 23 19.77 -13.04 4.13
C GLU A 23 19.99 -12.66 2.65
N LYS A 24 21.04 -11.87 2.40
CA LYS A 24 21.43 -11.44 1.06
C LYS A 24 22.44 -12.41 0.46
N ARG A 25 22.42 -12.57 -0.86
CA ARG A 25 23.32 -13.51 -1.53
C ARG A 25 24.79 -13.11 -1.41
N GLN A 26 25.64 -14.09 -1.10
CA GLN A 26 27.09 -13.99 -1.21
C GLN A 26 27.56 -13.69 -2.65
N PRO A 27 28.76 -13.11 -2.83
CA PRO A 27 29.70 -12.66 -1.79
C PRO A 27 29.49 -11.21 -1.37
N LEU A 28 28.69 -10.44 -2.10
CA LEU A 28 28.59 -8.98 -1.92
C LEU A 28 27.51 -8.56 -0.92
N PHE A 29 26.53 -9.43 -0.63
CA PHE A 29 25.40 -9.12 0.25
C PHE A 29 24.62 -7.86 -0.16
N ALA A 30 24.65 -7.50 -1.45
CA ALA A 30 24.14 -6.24 -1.98
C ALA A 30 22.73 -6.34 -2.60
N GLY A 31 22.03 -7.44 -2.37
CA GLY A 31 20.72 -7.75 -2.95
C GLY A 31 20.76 -8.10 -4.45
N LEU A 32 19.75 -8.84 -4.90
CA LEU A 32 19.62 -9.30 -6.29
C LEU A 32 18.38 -8.75 -7.04
N PRO A 33 18.26 -7.44 -7.25
CA PRO A 33 17.21 -6.87 -8.07
C PRO A 33 17.51 -6.97 -9.58
N THR A 34 16.47 -6.89 -10.41
CA THR A 34 16.61 -6.62 -11.84
C THR A 34 16.80 -5.14 -12.16
N LEU A 35 16.07 -4.25 -11.47
CA LEU A 35 16.23 -2.80 -11.65
C LEU A 35 17.15 -2.26 -10.55
N GLU A 36 18.19 -1.53 -10.93
CA GLU A 36 19.17 -0.98 -9.98
C GLU A 36 18.53 -0.09 -8.91
N LYS A 37 17.49 0.67 -9.28
CA LYS A 37 16.74 1.52 -8.34
C LYS A 37 16.02 0.73 -7.23
N HIS A 38 15.85 -0.59 -7.38
CA HIS A 38 15.26 -1.45 -6.35
C HIS A 38 16.28 -1.95 -5.32
N ARG A 39 17.59 -1.75 -5.53
CA ARG A 39 18.65 -2.37 -4.69
C ARG A 39 18.49 -2.10 -3.20
N ASN A 40 18.10 -0.88 -2.84
CA ASN A 40 17.92 -0.42 -1.47
C ASN A 40 16.45 -0.13 -1.14
N LYS A 41 15.52 -0.68 -1.93
CA LYS A 41 14.08 -0.51 -1.75
C LYS A 41 13.48 -1.72 -1.07
N SER A 42 12.31 -1.54 -0.45
CA SER A 42 11.58 -2.69 0.08
C SER A 42 11.19 -3.62 -1.08
N PRO A 43 11.25 -4.94 -0.87
CA PRO A 43 10.88 -5.89 -1.92
C PRO A 43 9.41 -5.77 -2.30
N TYR A 44 8.58 -5.27 -1.37
CA TYR A 44 7.16 -5.04 -1.53
C TYR A 44 6.85 -3.97 -2.57
N GLY A 45 7.41 -2.77 -2.40
CA GLY A 45 7.24 -1.68 -3.36
C GLY A 45 7.87 -2.00 -4.71
N ALA A 46 9.05 -2.63 -4.69
CA ALA A 46 9.73 -3.09 -5.90
C ALA A 46 8.88 -4.10 -6.70
N ALA A 47 8.21 -5.04 -6.01
CA ALA A 47 7.34 -6.02 -6.65
C ALA A 47 6.11 -5.36 -7.28
N LEU A 48 5.45 -4.45 -6.55
CA LEU A 48 4.29 -3.72 -7.08
C LEU A 48 4.67 -2.86 -8.28
N GLU A 49 5.84 -2.23 -8.28
CA GLU A 49 6.32 -1.48 -9.44
C GLU A 49 6.52 -2.38 -10.68
N LEU A 50 7.07 -3.58 -10.50
CA LEU A 50 7.26 -4.51 -11.62
C LEU A 50 5.90 -5.00 -12.16
N ILE A 51 4.95 -5.28 -11.27
CA ILE A 51 3.59 -5.69 -11.64
C ILE A 51 2.88 -4.56 -12.41
N ASP A 52 2.95 -3.32 -11.91
CA ASP A 52 2.43 -2.12 -12.59
C ASP A 52 3.08 -1.93 -13.98
N ALA A 53 4.38 -2.21 -14.09
CA ALA A 53 5.11 -2.23 -15.35
C ALA A 53 4.78 -3.44 -16.25
N CYS A 54 3.76 -4.25 -15.93
CA CYS A 54 3.32 -5.43 -16.66
C CYS A 54 4.33 -6.60 -16.71
N VAL A 55 5.19 -6.75 -15.70
CA VAL A 55 5.96 -7.99 -15.53
C VAL A 55 5.03 -9.12 -15.11
N ASP A 56 5.17 -10.30 -15.73
CA ASP A 56 4.29 -11.45 -15.47
C ASP A 56 4.66 -12.21 -14.21
N ASP A 57 5.96 -12.40 -13.98
CA ASP A 57 6.48 -13.22 -12.89
C ASP A 57 7.53 -12.42 -12.11
N VAL A 58 7.27 -12.17 -10.83
CA VAL A 58 8.20 -11.48 -9.93
C VAL A 58 8.80 -12.49 -8.95
N TYR A 59 10.13 -12.58 -8.93
CA TYR A 59 10.89 -13.49 -8.08
C TYR A 59 11.68 -12.72 -7.02
N LEU A 60 11.77 -13.29 -5.82
CA LEU A 60 12.77 -12.88 -4.83
C LEU A 60 14.13 -13.42 -5.27
N GLY A 61 15.08 -12.54 -5.54
CA GLY A 61 16.39 -12.92 -6.08
C GLY A 61 17.37 -13.44 -5.02
N ASP A 62 17.23 -12.95 -3.78
CA ASP A 62 18.07 -13.37 -2.66
C ASP A 62 17.59 -14.70 -2.03
N PRO A 63 18.45 -15.42 -1.29
CA PRO A 63 18.15 -16.76 -0.78
C PRO A 63 17.03 -16.81 0.28
N ALA A 64 16.76 -15.70 0.96
CA ALA A 64 15.76 -15.62 2.01
C ALA A 64 14.99 -14.29 1.98
N PHE A 65 13.81 -14.33 2.61
CA PHE A 65 12.99 -13.17 2.91
C PHE A 65 12.52 -13.25 4.36
N ASP A 66 12.13 -12.11 4.95
CA ASP A 66 11.58 -12.09 6.30
C ASP A 66 10.16 -12.69 6.30
N THR A 67 10.03 -13.84 6.96
CA THR A 67 8.77 -14.57 7.05
C THR A 67 7.70 -13.83 7.86
N SER A 68 8.07 -12.82 8.65
CA SER A 68 7.11 -11.93 9.34
C SER A 68 6.20 -11.18 8.37
N HIS A 69 6.61 -11.07 7.10
CA HIS A 69 5.90 -10.40 6.03
C HIS A 69 5.28 -11.36 5.00
N LEU A 70 5.25 -12.66 5.30
CA LEU A 70 4.69 -13.70 4.41
C LEU A 70 3.25 -13.40 3.96
N ASP A 71 2.44 -12.80 4.83
CA ASP A 71 1.06 -12.44 4.51
C ASP A 71 0.95 -11.40 3.38
N PHE A 72 1.95 -10.52 3.19
CA PHE A 72 1.98 -9.64 2.02
C PHE A 72 2.05 -10.48 0.73
N TRP A 73 3.02 -11.39 0.65
CA TRP A 73 3.27 -12.19 -0.55
C TRP A 73 2.10 -13.12 -0.86
N ARG A 74 1.52 -13.77 0.17
CA ARG A 74 0.38 -14.67 0.01
C ARG A 74 -0.84 -13.94 -0.54
N GLU A 75 -1.17 -12.78 0.02
CA GLU A 75 -2.32 -11.99 -0.42
C GLU A 75 -2.15 -11.42 -1.83
N LEU A 76 -0.95 -10.95 -2.15
CA LEU A 76 -0.65 -10.44 -3.48
C LEU A 76 -0.75 -11.55 -4.53
N ALA A 77 -0.18 -12.73 -4.27
CA ALA A 77 -0.14 -13.83 -5.23
C ALA A 77 -1.49 -14.53 -5.41
N LEU A 78 -2.25 -14.74 -4.32
CA LEU A 78 -3.48 -15.54 -4.35
C LEU A 78 -4.74 -14.70 -4.60
N ASN A 79 -4.76 -13.46 -4.08
CA ASN A 79 -5.96 -12.64 -4.04
C ASN A 79 -5.82 -11.33 -4.83
N GLN A 80 -4.62 -11.05 -5.37
CA GLN A 80 -4.29 -9.75 -5.96
C GLN A 80 -4.58 -8.60 -5.00
N THR A 81 -4.32 -8.81 -3.71
CA THR A 81 -4.60 -7.83 -2.64
C THR A 81 -3.30 -7.33 -2.03
N VAL A 82 -3.14 -6.00 -1.99
CA VAL A 82 -2.02 -5.35 -1.31
C VAL A 82 -2.32 -5.31 0.19
N SER A 83 -1.62 -6.16 0.95
CA SER A 83 -1.87 -6.36 2.37
C SER A 83 -0.73 -5.74 3.18
N LEU A 84 -0.98 -4.60 3.84
CA LEU A 84 0.05 -3.77 4.48
C LEU A 84 -0.02 -3.87 6.01
N GLN A 85 1.12 -3.84 6.71
CA GLN A 85 1.11 -3.63 8.16
C GLN A 85 0.92 -2.15 8.47
N ALA A 86 0.19 -1.86 9.55
CA ALA A 86 -0.08 -0.51 10.03
C ALA A 86 -0.25 -0.50 11.55
N HIS A 87 -0.26 0.71 12.11
CA HIS A 87 -0.61 0.98 13.49
C HIS A 87 -1.76 1.98 13.53
N LEU A 88 -2.77 1.71 14.36
CA LEU A 88 -3.87 2.65 14.61
C LEU A 88 -3.59 3.46 15.88
N CYS A 89 -4.10 4.69 15.91
CA CYS A 89 -4.15 5.47 17.13
C CYS A 89 -5.07 4.78 18.15
N THR A 90 -4.73 4.86 19.45
CA THR A 90 -5.41 4.15 20.55
C THR A 90 -6.93 4.36 20.56
N GLU A 91 -7.39 5.55 20.18
CA GLU A 91 -8.79 5.96 20.25
C GLU A 91 -9.51 5.83 18.89
N THR A 92 -9.04 4.93 18.03
CA THR A 92 -9.69 4.65 16.73
C THR A 92 -10.90 3.75 16.93
N ASP A 93 -12.03 4.10 16.30
CA ASP A 93 -13.26 3.32 16.38
C ASP A 93 -13.05 1.86 15.90
N PRO A 94 -13.59 0.85 16.62
CA PRO A 94 -13.49 -0.55 16.21
C PRO A 94 -14.05 -0.87 14.82
N GLU A 95 -15.08 -0.15 14.35
CA GLU A 95 -15.65 -0.34 13.00
C GLU A 95 -14.65 0.09 11.91
N ILE A 96 -13.90 1.18 12.15
CA ILE A 96 -12.82 1.62 11.26
C ILE A 96 -11.74 0.52 11.18
N ARG A 97 -11.34 -0.03 12.33
CA ARG A 97 -10.36 -1.12 12.39
C ARG A 97 -10.86 -2.35 11.62
N LEU A 98 -12.13 -2.73 11.81
CA LEU A 98 -12.73 -3.89 11.16
C LEU A 98 -12.79 -3.70 9.64
N HIS A 99 -13.24 -2.54 9.16
CA HIS A 99 -13.26 -2.21 7.74
C HIS A 99 -11.86 -2.34 7.11
N LEU A 100 -10.83 -1.78 7.75
CA LEU A 100 -9.45 -1.85 7.29
C LEU A 100 -8.89 -3.29 7.26
N ILE A 101 -9.29 -4.17 8.19
CA ILE A 101 -8.90 -5.59 8.22
C ILE A 101 -9.59 -6.37 7.10
N ASN A 102 -10.89 -6.16 6.91
CA ASN A 102 -11.68 -6.82 5.87
C ASN A 102 -11.16 -6.44 4.47
N GLY A 103 -10.68 -5.21 4.35
CA GLY A 103 -10.14 -4.66 3.13
C GLY A 103 -11.20 -4.00 2.26
N ASP A 104 -10.73 -3.11 1.40
CA ASP A 104 -11.51 -2.39 0.40
C ASP A 104 -10.67 -2.33 -0.89
N GLN A 105 -11.06 -1.50 -1.84
CA GLN A 105 -10.26 -1.21 -3.02
C GLN A 105 -10.04 0.29 -3.17
N ASN A 106 -8.90 0.64 -3.75
CA ASN A 106 -8.69 1.99 -4.24
C ASN A 106 -9.73 2.28 -5.32
N ARG A 107 -10.30 3.47 -5.31
CA ARG A 107 -11.21 3.89 -6.38
C ARG A 107 -10.56 3.82 -7.76
N MET A 108 -11.37 3.50 -8.77
CA MET A 108 -10.94 3.45 -10.17
C MET A 108 -10.40 4.81 -10.65
N ASP A 109 -11.01 5.92 -10.20
CA ASP A 109 -10.50 7.27 -10.41
C ASP A 109 -9.39 7.59 -9.38
N GLU A 110 -8.16 7.18 -9.72
CA GLU A 110 -7.01 7.30 -8.83
C GLU A 110 -6.72 8.76 -8.47
N ALA A 111 -6.63 9.04 -7.17
CA ALA A 111 -6.14 10.30 -6.67
C ALA A 111 -4.60 10.31 -6.67
N ARG A 112 -4.01 11.45 -7.06
CA ARG A 112 -2.56 11.66 -7.04
C ARG A 112 -1.99 11.53 -5.63
N ASP A 113 -2.68 12.10 -4.65
CA ASP A 113 -2.11 12.38 -3.32
C ASP A 113 -2.40 11.29 -2.29
N PHE A 114 -3.31 10.34 -2.58
CA PHE A 114 -3.72 9.30 -1.65
C PHE A 114 -4.38 8.12 -2.36
N VAL A 115 -4.35 6.94 -1.71
CA VAL A 115 -5.25 5.82 -2.00
C VAL A 115 -6.58 6.14 -1.33
N ARG A 116 -7.68 6.12 -2.07
CA ARG A 116 -9.02 6.42 -1.55
C ARG A 116 -9.86 5.16 -1.55
N LEU A 117 -10.26 4.70 -0.37
CA LEU A 117 -11.05 3.49 -0.20
C LEU A 117 -12.48 3.75 -0.69
N GLU A 118 -12.96 2.93 -1.62
CA GLU A 118 -14.19 3.19 -2.36
C GLU A 118 -15.45 3.06 -1.51
N ASN A 119 -15.51 2.05 -0.65
CA ASN A 119 -16.72 1.69 0.10
C ASN A 119 -16.73 2.25 1.52
N SER A 120 -15.59 2.74 2.03
CA SER A 120 -15.48 3.21 3.41
C SER A 120 -16.53 4.27 3.78
N ARG A 121 -16.82 5.22 2.88
CA ARG A 121 -17.83 6.27 3.11
C ARG A 121 -19.23 5.67 3.26
N LEU A 122 -19.57 4.67 2.45
CA LEU A 122 -20.87 3.99 2.53
C LEU A 122 -20.99 3.22 3.84
N GLU A 123 -19.91 2.57 4.26
CA GLU A 123 -19.89 1.70 5.43
C GLU A 123 -19.68 2.42 6.75
N LEU A 124 -19.06 3.61 6.76
CA LEU A 124 -18.63 4.31 7.97
C LEU A 124 -19.22 5.73 8.08
N GLY A 125 -19.99 6.18 7.08
CA GLY A 125 -20.57 7.52 7.06
C GLY A 125 -21.61 7.78 8.15
N HIS A 126 -22.10 6.73 8.83
CA HIS A 126 -22.99 6.85 9.99
C HIS A 126 -22.25 7.14 11.30
N LEU A 127 -20.93 6.95 11.34
CA LEU A 127 -20.15 7.15 12.55
C LEU A 127 -20.01 8.64 12.88
N GLU A 128 -20.33 8.99 14.13
CA GLU A 128 -20.08 10.33 14.68
C GLU A 128 -18.60 10.51 15.03
N ASN A 129 -17.79 10.68 13.99
CA ASN A 129 -16.36 10.95 14.13
C ASN A 129 -16.16 12.43 14.45
N ALA A 130 -16.11 12.78 15.74
CA ALA A 130 -15.74 14.13 16.17
C ALA A 130 -14.32 14.50 15.67
N PRO A 131 -14.07 15.78 15.33
CA PRO A 131 -12.72 16.22 14.94
C PRO A 131 -11.67 15.89 16.00
N LYS A 132 -10.68 15.09 15.62
CA LYS A 132 -9.55 14.72 16.47
C LYS A 132 -8.34 14.33 15.65
N ASN A 133 -7.14 14.64 16.14
CA ASN A 133 -5.89 14.41 15.40
C ASN A 133 -5.94 14.99 13.98
N THR A 134 -6.47 16.21 13.86
CA THR A 134 -6.61 16.97 12.61
C THR A 134 -5.31 17.65 12.20
N THR A 135 -4.20 16.92 12.33
CA THR A 135 -2.83 17.42 12.18
C THR A 135 -2.34 17.23 10.74
N ALA A 136 -1.09 17.64 10.47
CA ALA A 136 -0.43 17.35 9.21
C ALA A 136 -0.43 15.84 8.92
N ARG A 137 -0.58 15.49 7.64
CA ARG A 137 -0.77 14.11 7.18
C ARG A 137 0.45 13.69 6.36
N PRO A 138 1.48 13.11 6.98
CA PRO A 138 2.67 12.64 6.27
C PRO A 138 2.33 11.45 5.36
N ILE A 139 3.30 11.03 4.53
CA ILE A 139 3.17 9.82 3.72
C ILE A 139 2.86 8.62 4.62
N GLY A 140 1.89 7.81 4.20
CA GLY A 140 1.39 6.65 4.92
C GLY A 140 0.47 6.95 6.09
N ALA A 141 0.11 8.22 6.34
CA ALA A 141 -0.99 8.52 7.24
C ALA A 141 -2.27 7.87 6.73
N ILE A 142 -2.98 7.19 7.63
CA ILE A 142 -4.32 6.66 7.41
C ILE A 142 -5.28 7.69 8.01
N THR A 143 -6.19 8.19 7.20
CA THR A 143 -7.11 9.24 7.60
C THR A 143 -8.55 8.82 7.38
N ILE A 144 -9.46 9.39 8.17
CA ILE A 144 -10.89 9.34 7.92
C ILE A 144 -11.46 10.76 7.91
N ASP A 145 -12.28 11.07 6.92
CA ASP A 145 -13.02 12.31 6.86
C ASP A 145 -14.08 12.32 7.99
N ASN A 146 -14.01 13.33 8.84
CA ASN A 146 -14.79 13.40 10.08
C ASN A 146 -16.20 13.99 9.82
N GLN A 147 -17.03 14.05 10.86
CA GLN A 147 -18.44 14.44 10.72
C GLN A 147 -18.64 15.87 10.15
N ASN A 148 -17.64 16.74 10.29
CA ASN A 148 -17.71 18.11 9.75
C ASN A 148 -17.50 18.14 8.23
N TYR A 149 -16.96 17.08 7.63
CA TYR A 149 -16.75 16.98 6.18
C TYR A 149 -18.03 16.66 5.39
N GLY A 150 -19.19 16.73 6.04
CA GLY A 150 -20.51 16.64 5.42
C GLY A 150 -20.66 15.36 4.60
N ARG A 151 -20.93 15.51 3.30
CA ARG A 151 -21.13 14.35 2.43
C ARG A 151 -19.92 13.41 2.35
N TYR A 152 -18.72 13.83 2.73
CA TYR A 152 -17.51 13.00 2.66
C TYR A 152 -17.23 12.24 3.97
N ALA A 153 -17.98 12.51 5.04
CA ALA A 153 -17.79 11.83 6.32
C ALA A 153 -17.74 10.29 6.16
N GLY A 154 -16.74 9.66 6.78
CA GLY A 154 -16.47 8.22 6.68
C GLY A 154 -15.51 7.82 5.54
N GLU A 155 -15.11 8.74 4.66
CA GLU A 155 -14.13 8.44 3.60
C GLU A 155 -12.74 8.19 4.19
N ILE A 156 -12.15 7.03 3.89
CA ILE A 156 -10.83 6.62 4.36
C ILE A 156 -9.83 6.81 3.24
N ASN A 157 -8.69 7.40 3.59
CA ASN A 157 -7.58 7.64 2.68
C ASN A 157 -6.25 7.15 3.28
N ILE A 158 -5.34 6.68 2.42
CA ILE A 158 -3.94 6.40 2.77
C ILE A 158 -3.05 7.35 1.97
N VAL A 159 -2.33 8.21 2.67
CA VAL A 159 -1.63 9.35 2.06
C VAL A 159 -0.38 8.92 1.27
N LYS A 160 -0.29 9.31 0.00
CA LYS A 160 0.87 9.06 -0.89
C LYS A 160 1.89 10.21 -0.86
N THR A 161 1.42 11.44 -0.68
CA THR A 161 2.24 12.67 -0.65
C THR A 161 1.91 13.48 0.60
N PRO A 162 2.86 14.15 1.27
CA PRO A 162 2.57 14.93 2.47
C PRO A 162 1.46 15.97 2.23
N LEU A 163 0.50 16.04 3.13
CA LEU A 163 -0.59 17.02 3.11
C LEU A 163 -0.63 17.83 4.41
N GLU A 164 -1.03 19.10 4.30
CA GLU A 164 -1.20 19.99 5.45
C GLU A 164 -2.30 19.51 6.41
N ALA A 165 -2.38 20.12 7.59
CA ALA A 165 -3.48 19.89 8.53
C ALA A 165 -4.84 20.25 7.90
N ASN A 166 -5.90 19.54 8.30
CA ASN A 166 -7.27 19.84 7.90
C ASN A 166 -8.23 19.48 9.04
N GLU A 167 -9.01 20.46 9.51
CA GLU A 167 -9.96 20.31 10.63
C GLU A 167 -11.08 19.29 10.37
N ASN A 168 -11.34 18.96 9.10
CA ASN A 168 -12.35 18.01 8.69
C ASN A 168 -11.80 16.58 8.52
N VAL A 169 -10.50 16.36 8.74
CA VAL A 169 -9.83 15.06 8.51
C VAL A 169 -9.13 14.59 9.76
N ASN A 170 -9.51 13.42 10.26
CA ASN A 170 -8.87 12.80 11.41
C ASN A 170 -7.75 11.87 10.94
N VAL A 171 -6.57 11.95 11.55
CA VAL A 171 -5.53 10.92 11.42
C VAL A 171 -5.82 9.79 12.41
N VAL A 172 -6.02 8.57 11.89
CA VAL A 172 -6.40 7.38 12.67
C VAL A 172 -5.30 6.33 12.72
N GLY A 173 -4.23 6.49 11.95
CA GLY A 173 -3.11 5.56 11.99
C GLY A 173 -2.03 5.85 10.97
N PHE A 174 -1.07 4.94 10.88
CA PHE A 174 0.07 5.04 9.99
C PHE A 174 0.44 3.66 9.43
N ILE A 175 0.75 3.60 8.14
CA ILE A 175 1.38 2.44 7.50
C ILE A 175 2.75 2.21 8.13
N ASN A 176 3.16 0.95 8.27
CA ASN A 176 4.51 0.61 8.73
C ASN A 176 5.55 1.02 7.68
N GLY A 177 6.69 1.55 8.12
CA GLY A 177 7.76 2.07 7.27
C GLY A 177 8.22 1.12 6.16
N ALA A 178 8.22 -0.20 6.40
CA ALA A 178 8.60 -1.22 5.41
C ALA A 178 7.74 -1.21 4.14
N TYR A 179 6.50 -0.71 4.25
CA TYR A 179 5.50 -0.73 3.18
C TYR A 179 5.26 0.64 2.52
N MET A 180 5.97 1.70 2.93
CA MET A 180 5.74 3.04 2.38
C MET A 180 6.00 3.12 0.87
N ASP A 181 7.02 2.40 0.39
CA ASP A 181 7.36 2.33 -1.04
C ASP A 181 6.27 1.61 -1.88
N CYS A 182 5.28 0.96 -1.26
CA CYS A 182 4.15 0.35 -1.97
C CYS A 182 3.13 1.38 -2.45
N LEU A 183 2.94 2.47 -1.70
CA LEU A 183 1.80 3.39 -1.87
C LEU A 183 1.70 4.00 -3.29
N PRO A 184 2.80 4.38 -3.95
CA PRO A 184 2.74 4.91 -5.33
C PRO A 184 2.21 3.89 -6.35
N PHE A 185 2.30 2.59 -6.07
CA PHE A 185 1.95 1.51 -6.99
C PHE A 185 0.60 0.84 -6.67
N ILE A 186 -0.16 1.41 -5.72
CA ILE A 186 -1.56 1.03 -5.50
C ILE A 186 -2.40 1.82 -6.50
N SER A 187 -2.68 1.20 -7.63
CA SER A 187 -3.43 1.76 -8.76
C SER A 187 -4.94 1.71 -8.54
N GLY A 188 -5.71 2.33 -9.43
CA GLY A 188 -7.18 2.30 -9.37
C GLY A 188 -7.75 0.88 -9.44
N GLY A 189 -8.69 0.55 -8.56
CA GLY A 189 -9.29 -0.78 -8.43
C GLY A 189 -8.44 -1.80 -7.67
N GLN A 190 -7.21 -1.46 -7.29
CA GLN A 190 -6.35 -2.34 -6.50
C GLN A 190 -6.95 -2.58 -5.12
N LYS A 191 -7.19 -3.85 -4.78
CA LYS A 191 -7.62 -4.25 -3.43
C LYS A 191 -6.52 -3.98 -2.42
N VAL A 192 -6.90 -3.42 -1.28
CA VAL A 192 -6.01 -3.09 -0.17
C VAL A 192 -6.65 -3.55 1.14
N LYS A 193 -5.84 -4.17 2.00
CA LYS A 193 -6.23 -4.43 3.39
C LYS A 193 -5.08 -4.17 4.34
N LEU A 194 -5.40 -3.90 5.60
CA LEU A 194 -4.42 -3.61 6.63
C LEU A 194 -4.37 -4.71 7.69
N ARG A 195 -3.16 -4.98 8.17
CA ARG A 195 -2.89 -5.84 9.33
C ARG A 195 -2.35 -4.97 10.45
N PHE A 196 -2.80 -5.23 11.66
CA PHE A 196 -2.38 -4.48 12.85
C PHE A 196 -1.62 -5.41 13.79
N CYS A 197 -0.43 -4.97 14.21
CA CYS A 197 0.40 -5.65 15.21
C CYS A 197 0.10 -5.10 16.60
#